data_AF-A0A1C9CB12-F1
#
_entry.id   AF-A0A1C9CB12-F1
#
_cell.length_a   1.000
_cell.length_b   1.000
_cell.length_c   1.000
_cell.angle_alpha   90.00
_cell.angle_beta   90.00
_cell.angle_gamma   90.00
#
_symmetry.space_group_name_H-M   'P 1'
#
loop_
_entity.id
_entity.type
_entity.pdbx_description
1 polymer ?
#
loop_
_entity_poly.entity_id
_entity_poly.type
_entity_poly.pdbx_seq_one_letter_code
_entity_poly.pdbx_strand_id
1 'polypeptide(L)' 'MTKYAKIDSNQITYKTEELLNAASNRYKITVQVANRAKRRKYEDIDIVDDPLVKPVIRVILEMVDEITQPEIICD' A
#
# COMPACT_ATOMS: atom_id res chain seq x y z
N MET A 1 -2.29 -11.30 15.03
CA MET A 1 -1.22 -11.94 14.22
C MET A 1 -0.61 -10.88 13.32
N THR A 2 0.64 -10.50 13.57
CA THR A 2 1.38 -9.46 12.84
C THR A 2 1.71 -9.93 11.43
N LYS A 3 0.81 -9.67 10.47
CA LYS A 3 0.94 -10.10 9.06
C LYS A 3 2.20 -9.53 8.36
N TYR A 4 2.88 -8.55 8.97
CA TYR A 4 3.93 -7.75 8.34
C TYR A 4 5.24 -7.61 9.14
N ALA A 5 5.47 -8.40 10.19
CA ALA A 5 6.66 -8.25 11.07
C ALA A 5 8.03 -8.43 10.37
N LYS A 6 8.05 -9.00 9.17
CA LYS A 6 9.21 -9.04 8.26
C LYS A 6 8.72 -8.97 6.82
N ILE A 7 8.46 -7.76 6.33
CA ILE A 7 8.30 -7.56 4.88
C ILE A 7 9.70 -7.58 4.26
N ASP A 8 9.95 -8.53 3.36
CA ASP A 8 11.17 -8.58 2.56
C ASP A 8 11.19 -7.38 1.58
N SER A 9 12.30 -6.64 1.54
CA SER A 9 12.47 -5.51 0.62
C SER A 9 12.22 -5.91 -0.84
N ASN A 10 12.59 -7.14 -1.23
CA ASN A 10 12.35 -7.63 -2.58
C ASN A 10 10.86 -7.75 -2.89
N GLN A 11 10.06 -8.21 -1.92
CA GLN A 11 8.60 -8.30 -2.08
C GLN A 11 7.98 -6.92 -2.29
N ILE A 12 8.47 -5.89 -1.59
CA ILE A 12 8.00 -4.51 -1.78
C ILE A 12 8.30 -4.03 -3.20
N THR A 13 9.50 -4.30 -3.70
CA THR A 13 9.88 -3.96 -5.07
C THR A 13 8.96 -4.64 -6.08
N TYR A 14 8.73 -5.95 -5.95
CA TYR A 14 7.82 -6.67 -6.84
C TYR A 14 6.39 -6.14 -6.80
N LYS A 15 5.87 -5.84 -5.60
CA LYS A 15 4.53 -5.26 -5.43
C LYS A 15 4.43 -3.85 -6.01
N THR A 16 5.50 -3.07 -5.94
CA THR A 16 5.57 -1.75 -6.57
C THR A 16 5.52 -1.88 -8.09
N GLU A 17 6.27 -2.81 -8.68
CA GLU A 17 6.23 -3.08 -10.13
C GLU A 17 4.85 -3.58 -10.58
N GLU A 18 4.23 -4.47 -9.81
CA GLU A 18 2.87 -4.96 -10.06
C GLU A 18 1.87 -3.79 -10.12
N LEU A 19 1.91 -2.90 -9.14
CA LEU A 19 1.06 -1.69 -9.09
C LEU A 19 1.30 -0.76 -10.28
N LEU A 20 2.57 -0.54 -10.66
CA LEU A 20 2.95 0.33 -11.77
C LEU A 20 2.56 -0.25 -13.14
N ASN A 21 2.52 -1.57 -13.27
CA ASN A 21 2.13 -2.26 -14.50
C ASN A 21 0.62 -2.39 -14.65
N ALA A 22 -0.12 -2.53 -13.55
CA ALA A 22 -1.58 -2.51 -13.56
C ALA A 22 -2.14 -1.10 -13.82
N ALA A 23 -1.40 -0.04 -13.48
CA ALA A 23 -1.82 1.33 -13.67
C ALA A 23 -1.71 1.79 -15.14
N SER A 24 -2.81 2.28 -15.70
CA SER A 24 -2.81 2.92 -17.03
C SER A 24 -2.01 4.23 -17.10
N ASN A 25 -1.71 4.83 -15.93
CA ASN A 25 -0.89 6.03 -15.83
C ASN A 25 -0.01 5.98 -14.56
N ARG A 26 1.30 5.83 -14.78
CA ARG A 26 2.31 5.72 -13.71
C ARG A 26 2.44 6.98 -12.85
N TYR A 27 2.24 8.16 -13.43
CA TYR A 27 2.26 9.40 -12.67
C TYR A 27 1.07 9.46 -11.70
N LYS A 28 -0.13 9.18 -12.21
CA LYS A 28 -1.37 9.22 -11.43
C LYS A 28 -1.32 8.27 -10.24
N ILE A 29 -0.89 7.03 -10.45
CA ILE A 29 -0.80 6.04 -9.37
C ILE A 29 0.25 6.42 -8.32
N THR A 30 1.40 6.96 -8.76
CA THR A 30 2.46 7.43 -7.84
C THR A 30 1.96 8.56 -6.95
N VAL A 31 1.23 9.53 -7.51
CA VAL A 31 0.61 10.63 -6.75
C VAL A 31 -0.43 10.10 -5.77
N GLN A 32 -1.24 9.11 -6.16
CA GLN A 32 -2.22 8.49 -5.26
C GLN A 32 -1.56 7.78 -4.07
N VAL A 33 -0.51 7.00 -4.32
CA VAL A 33 0.28 6.35 -3.26
C VAL A 33 0.83 7.39 -2.30
N ALA A 34 1.45 8.46 -2.82
CA ALA A 34 2.03 9.52 -2.01
C ALA A 34 0.98 10.24 -1.14
N ASN A 35 -0.18 10.56 -1.72
CA ASN A 35 -1.28 11.23 -1.01
C ASN A 35 -1.87 10.34 0.09
N ARG A 36 -2.15 9.06 -0.19
CA ARG A 36 -2.65 8.09 0.80
C ARG A 36 -1.64 7.88 1.93
N ALA A 37 -0.35 7.74 1.61
CA ALA A 37 0.70 7.54 2.61
C ALA A 37 0.91 8.78 3.49
N LYS A 38 0.84 9.97 2.89
CA LYS A 38 0.89 11.24 3.63
C LYS A 38 -0.30 11.35 4.57
N ARG A 39 -1.52 11.07 4.10
CA ARG A 39 -2.74 11.11 4.89
C ARG A 39 -2.62 10.24 6.15
N ARG A 40 -2.21 8.97 5.97
CA ARG A 40 -1.97 8.04 7.08
C ARG A 40 -1.01 8.55 8.14
N LYS A 41 0.10 9.16 7.71
CA LYS A 41 1.12 9.66 8.63
C LYS A 41 0.60 10.78 9.55
N TYR A 42 -0.41 11.54 9.12
CA TYR A 42 -0.84 12.76 9.81
C TYR A 42 -2.30 12.72 10.32
N GLU A 43 -3.15 11.85 9.78
CA GLU A 43 -4.59 11.78 10.11
C GLU A 43 -4.98 10.47 10.82
N ASP A 44 -4.27 9.35 10.60
CA ASP A 44 -4.59 8.04 11.20
C ASP A 44 -3.78 7.76 12.48
N ILE A 45 -3.48 8.80 13.28
CA ILE A 45 -2.60 8.72 14.47
C ILE A 45 -3.18 7.79 15.57
N ASP A 46 -4.50 7.56 15.58
CA ASP A 46 -5.20 6.74 16.58
C ASP A 46 -5.23 5.24 16.25
N ILE A 47 -4.79 4.84 15.05
CA ILE A 47 -4.63 3.42 14.73
C ILE A 47 -3.23 3.04 15.19
N VAL A 48 -3.13 2.07 16.11
CA VAL A 48 -1.84 1.46 16.49
C VAL A 48 -1.29 0.71 15.28
N ASP A 49 -0.71 1.47 14.35
CA ASP A 49 -0.02 0.95 13.19
C ASP A 49 1.26 0.30 13.68
N ASP A 50 1.51 -0.93 13.22
CA ASP A 50 2.78 -1.61 13.46
C ASP A 50 3.94 -0.64 13.11
N PRO A 51 4.68 -0.14 14.11
CA PRO A 51 5.64 0.96 13.91
C PRO A 51 6.79 0.56 12.99
N LEU A 52 6.90 -0.73 12.66
CA LEU A 52 7.92 -1.32 11.81
C LEU A 52 7.66 -1.10 10.30
N VAL A 53 6.44 -0.75 9.89
CA VAL A 53 6.10 -0.61 8.46
C VAL A 53 5.91 0.87 8.09
N LYS A 54 6.74 1.37 7.17
CA LYS A 54 6.59 2.74 6.65
C LYS A 54 5.21 2.90 5.97
N PRO A 55 4.49 4.02 6.16
CA PRO A 55 3.16 4.24 5.57
C PRO A 55 3.08 3.99 4.06
N VAL A 56 4.14 4.36 3.33
CA VAL A 56 4.23 4.15 1.87
C VAL A 56 4.20 2.67 1.51
N ILE A 57 4.90 1.81 2.26
CA ILE A 57 4.95 0.36 2.01
C ILE A 57 3.57 -0.23 2.18
N ARG A 58 2.87 0.14 3.26
CA ARG A 58 1.53 -0.34 3.54
C ARG A 58 0.54 0.04 2.44
N VAL A 59 0.57 1.30 2.01
CA VAL A 59 -0.30 1.78 0.92
C VAL A 59 -0.04 1.02 -0.38
N ILE A 60 1.22 0.74 -0.71
CA ILE A 60 1.55 -0.07 -1.91
C ILE A 60 0.91 -1.46 -1.80
N LEU A 61 1.05 -2.13 -0.66
CA LEU A 61 0.48 -3.48 -0.46
C LEU A 61 -1.04 -3.47 -0.59
N GLU A 62 -1.72 -2.55 0.08
CA GLU A 62 -3.17 -2.44 0.03
C GLU A 62 -3.68 -2.08 -1.36
N MET A 63 -3.00 -1.17 -2.06
CA MET A 63 -3.39 -0.81 -3.43
C MET A 63 -3.20 -1.96 -4.41
N VAL A 64 -2.21 -2.83 -4.19
CA VAL A 64 -2.09 -4.07 -4.96
C VAL A 64 -3.20 -5.06 -4.59
N ASP A 65 -3.51 -5.21 -3.30
CA ASP A 65 -4.61 -6.06 -2.85
C ASP A 65 -5.96 -5.58 -3.43
N GLU A 66 -6.24 -4.27 -3.47
CA GLU A 66 -7.42 -3.65 -4.11
C GLU A 66 -7.55 -4.03 -5.59
N ILE A 67 -6.43 -4.14 -6.31
CA ILE A 67 -6.40 -4.49 -7.75
C ILE A 67 -6.53 -6.01 -7.96
N THR A 68 -5.91 -6.80 -7.09
CA THR A 68 -5.83 -8.27 -7.24
C THR A 68 -7.01 -9.01 -6.61
N GLN A 69 -7.72 -8.39 -5.67
CA GLN A 69 -8.88 -8.95 -4.97
C GLN A 69 -10.06 -7.96 -4.99
N PRO A 70 -10.58 -7.60 -6.18
CA PRO A 70 -11.69 -6.65 -6.30
C PRO A 70 -13.00 -7.19 -5.67
N GLU A 71 -13.10 -8.51 -5.50
CA GLU A 71 -14.28 -9.24 -5.02
C GLU A 71 -14.64 -8.96 -3.54
N ILE A 72 -13.72 -8.38 -2.76
CA ILE A 72 -13.93 -8.08 -1.32
C ILE A 72 -14.73 -6.77 -1.13
N ILE A 73 -14.97 -6.00 -2.20
CA ILE A 73 -15.69 -4.71 -2.16
C ILE A 73 -17.21 -4.90 -2.40
N CYS A 74 -17.68 -6.13 -2.64
CA CYS A 74 -19.09 -6.46 -2.86
C CYS A 74 -19.74 -7.07 -1.60
N ASP A 75 -20.04 -6.25 -0.59
CA ASP A 75 -21.19 -6.39 0.31
C ASP A 75 -21.55 -5.02 0.92
#